data_AF-A0ABC9NWH2-F1
#
_entry.id   AF-A0ABC9NWH2-F1
#
_cell.length_a   1.000
_cell.length_b   1.000
_cell.length_c   1.000
_cell.angle_alpha   90.00
_cell.angle_beta   90.00
_cell.angle_gamma   90.00
#
_symmetry.space_group_name_H-M   'P 1'
#
loop_
_entity.id
_entity.type
_entity.pdbx_description
1 polymer ?
#
loop_
_entity_poly.entity_id
_entity_poly.type
_entity_poly.pdbx_seq_one_letter_code
_entity_poly.pdbx_strand_id
1 'polypeptide(L)'
;MATTETLEIKNYIGLTGDKPIRFIASDVDGTLVNDAKAIPEDAIEAIRAARESGIRVAIASGRAWNEMNDVIEKLPCLRYFMCTNGAYVMDKDENRSLFHVNFDKEQALHLLRKLLTYGVYVEAYVKDQIFGMYPPSRCITPERLGVCASERNGEDKKTLHGIMDNHLPNTKNQISGIGDTRLPGATYDHYALAEGNEAAKVKMSECEIEQSNFFFRPNIRPFILATRTMVCDLLAHMESLDEGPEKIQIFYGDEPMRQRILQDLRDEYQGLSHDGTGRERFYDVLLSSEGNLEFVLPHTTKGTAVEALAKHWGLSPDEVMTLGDSENDLSMLRFAGAGVAMGNSKPNIKEAARYETTDNNHQGVAKAIYSAIAYNSELNKKK
;
A
#
# COMPACT_ATOMS: atom_id res chain seq x y z
N MET A 1 -9.02 37.70 -33.78
CA MET A 1 -8.40 36.37 -33.65
C MET A 1 -7.27 36.53 -32.64
N ALA A 2 -7.54 36.21 -31.37
CA ALA A 2 -6.53 36.27 -30.32
C ALA A 2 -5.79 34.94 -30.34
N THR A 3 -4.53 34.97 -30.76
CA THR A 3 -3.63 33.83 -30.78
C THR A 3 -3.34 33.40 -29.35
N THR A 4 -3.86 32.24 -28.96
CA THR A 4 -3.42 31.48 -27.79
C THR A 4 -2.00 30.97 -28.07
N GLU A 5 -1.00 31.80 -27.81
CA GLU A 5 0.36 31.33 -27.64
C GLU A 5 0.43 30.58 -26.31
N THR A 6 0.29 29.26 -26.40
CA THR A 6 0.65 28.31 -25.35
C THR A 6 2.12 28.52 -25.02
N LEU A 7 2.39 29.07 -23.84
CA LEU A 7 3.72 29.09 -23.22
C LEU A 7 4.27 27.65 -23.24
N GLU A 8 5.28 27.39 -24.06
CA GLU A 8 6.08 26.17 -24.01
C GLU A 8 6.89 26.15 -22.72
N ILE A 9 6.23 25.83 -21.61
CA ILE A 9 6.89 25.36 -20.41
C ILE A 9 7.40 23.96 -20.79
N LYS A 10 8.72 23.84 -21.05
CA LYS A 10 9.38 22.59 -21.48
C LYS A 10 9.07 21.35 -20.62
N ASN A 11 8.47 21.52 -19.45
CA ASN A 11 8.16 20.49 -18.47
C ASN A 11 6.68 20.47 -18.03
N TYR A 12 5.77 21.12 -18.75
CA TYR A 12 4.36 21.21 -18.35
C TYR A 12 3.53 20.00 -18.80
N ILE A 13 2.70 19.48 -17.90
CA ILE A 13 1.81 18.33 -18.19
C ILE A 13 0.50 18.75 -18.88
N GLY A 14 0.35 20.02 -19.24
CA GLY A 14 -0.79 20.48 -20.04
C GLY A 14 -2.04 20.81 -19.23
N LEU A 15 -1.93 21.23 -17.96
CA LEU A 15 -3.12 21.58 -17.14
C LEU A 15 -3.99 22.62 -17.85
N THR A 16 -5.31 22.43 -17.74
CA THR A 16 -6.34 23.27 -18.35
C THR A 16 -7.45 23.54 -17.33
N GLY A 17 -8.15 24.66 -17.49
CA GLY A 17 -9.20 25.08 -16.57
C GLY A 17 -9.09 26.57 -16.22
N ASP A 18 -9.91 27.01 -15.28
CA ASP A 18 -10.01 28.40 -14.81
C ASP A 18 -9.79 28.56 -13.29
N LYS A 19 -9.78 27.46 -12.53
CA LYS A 19 -9.48 27.46 -11.10
C LYS A 19 -8.02 27.08 -10.81
N PRO A 20 -7.39 27.72 -9.82
CA PRO A 20 -6.03 27.34 -9.40
C PRO A 20 -6.04 26.03 -8.61
N ILE A 21 -4.96 25.26 -8.71
CA ILE A 21 -4.73 24.08 -7.87
C ILE A 21 -4.35 24.54 -6.47
N ARG A 22 -5.07 24.07 -5.45
CA ARG A 22 -4.86 24.45 -4.04
C ARG A 22 -4.60 23.26 -3.13
N PHE A 23 -4.81 22.05 -3.64
CA PHE A 23 -4.53 20.81 -2.94
C PHE A 23 -3.95 19.77 -3.89
N ILE A 24 -2.85 19.16 -3.49
CA ILE A 24 -2.19 18.03 -4.14
C ILE A 24 -2.22 16.83 -3.19
N ALA A 25 -2.71 15.68 -3.66
CA ALA A 25 -2.57 14.41 -2.98
C ALA A 25 -1.72 13.45 -3.83
N SER A 26 -0.65 12.90 -3.25
CA SER A 26 0.24 11.98 -3.97
C SER A 26 0.18 10.59 -3.36
N ASP A 27 0.11 9.56 -4.22
CA ASP A 27 0.49 8.22 -3.81
C ASP A 27 1.99 8.11 -3.47
N VAL A 28 2.35 7.05 -2.76
CA VAL A 28 3.72 6.72 -2.35
C VAL A 28 4.37 5.73 -3.32
N ASP A 29 3.89 4.50 -3.38
CA ASP A 29 4.58 3.36 -4.00
C ASP A 29 4.32 3.29 -5.50
N GLY A 30 5.35 3.51 -6.32
CA GLY A 30 5.17 3.61 -7.78
C GLY A 30 4.85 5.03 -8.24
N THR A 31 4.74 5.97 -7.30
CA THR A 31 4.48 7.39 -7.54
C THR A 31 5.56 8.29 -6.94
N LEU A 32 5.57 8.49 -5.62
CA LEU A 32 6.52 9.37 -4.93
C LEU A 32 7.90 8.74 -4.74
N VAL A 33 7.95 7.43 -4.53
CA VAL A 33 9.22 6.70 -4.38
C VAL A 33 9.63 6.08 -5.72
N ASN A 34 10.93 6.12 -5.99
CA ASN A 34 11.52 5.44 -7.13
C ASN A 34 11.62 3.92 -6.91
N ASP A 35 12.17 3.18 -7.87
CA ASP A 35 12.32 1.72 -7.77
C ASP A 35 13.35 1.31 -6.68
N ALA A 36 14.22 2.22 -6.27
CA ALA A 36 15.08 2.04 -5.10
C ALA A 36 14.36 2.35 -3.78
N LYS A 37 13.04 2.58 -3.80
CA LYS A 37 12.18 2.95 -2.67
C LYS A 37 12.68 4.18 -1.90
N ALA A 38 13.44 5.03 -2.58
CA ALA A 38 13.88 6.31 -2.06
C ALA A 38 12.98 7.42 -2.64
N ILE A 39 12.73 8.46 -1.83
CA ILE A 39 12.11 9.68 -2.32
C ILE A 39 13.20 10.52 -3.00
N PRO A 40 13.10 10.78 -4.31
CA PRO A 40 14.07 11.59 -5.04
C PRO A 40 14.13 13.04 -4.51
N GLU A 41 15.32 13.67 -4.54
CA GLU A 41 15.50 15.04 -4.02
C GLU A 41 14.64 16.06 -4.77
N ASP A 42 14.47 15.90 -6.08
CA ASP A 42 13.60 16.75 -6.90
C ASP A 42 12.13 16.68 -6.47
N ALA A 43 11.65 15.52 -6.02
CA ALA A 43 10.30 15.38 -5.46
C ALA A 43 10.20 16.11 -4.11
N ILE A 44 11.23 16.04 -3.26
CA ILE A 44 11.30 16.76 -1.98
C ILE A 44 11.25 18.28 -2.21
N GLU A 45 12.09 18.78 -3.13
CA GLU A 45 12.14 20.18 -3.51
C GLU A 45 10.80 20.66 -4.09
N ALA A 46 10.20 19.88 -4.98
CA ALA A 46 8.91 20.22 -5.58
C ALA A 46 7.79 20.30 -4.53
N ILE A 47 7.72 19.34 -3.61
CA ILE A 47 6.74 19.36 -2.51
C ILE A 47 6.94 20.59 -1.62
N ARG A 48 8.19 20.94 -1.31
CA ARG A 48 8.50 22.16 -0.56
C ARG A 48 8.03 23.41 -1.31
N ALA A 49 8.35 23.52 -2.59
CA ALA A 49 7.95 24.64 -3.45
C ALA A 49 6.41 24.76 -3.57
N ALA A 50 5.70 23.64 -3.66
CA ALA A 50 4.23 23.62 -3.67
C ALA A 50 3.68 24.27 -2.39
N ARG A 51 4.17 23.86 -1.22
CA ARG A 51 3.75 24.41 0.06
C ARG A 51 4.08 25.89 0.20
N GLU A 52 5.27 26.30 -0.22
CA GLU A 52 5.69 27.72 -0.21
C GLU A 52 4.83 28.58 -1.15
N SER A 53 4.35 28.02 -2.26
CA SER A 53 3.39 28.70 -3.14
C SER A 53 1.94 28.73 -2.60
N GLY A 54 1.68 28.12 -1.44
CA GLY A 54 0.37 28.07 -0.80
C GLY A 54 -0.51 26.88 -1.19
N ILE A 55 0.04 25.91 -1.93
CA ILE A 55 -0.65 24.66 -2.28
C ILE A 55 -0.51 23.69 -1.11
N ARG A 56 -1.62 23.13 -0.63
CA ARG A 56 -1.60 22.07 0.38
C ARG A 56 -1.14 20.77 -0.26
N VAL A 57 -0.31 20.01 0.43
CA VAL A 57 0.16 18.69 -0.03
C VAL A 57 -0.14 17.65 1.04
N ALA A 58 -0.69 16.50 0.62
CA ALA A 58 -0.94 15.34 1.47
C ALA A 58 -0.49 14.05 0.78
N ILE A 59 -0.29 13.00 1.58
CA ILE A 59 0.06 11.66 1.10
C ILE A 59 -1.17 10.76 1.15
N ALA A 60 -1.40 9.93 0.13
CA ALA A 60 -2.48 8.94 0.08
C ALA A 60 -1.95 7.55 -0.27
N SER A 61 -2.00 6.59 0.65
CA SER A 61 -1.37 5.27 0.45
C SER A 61 -2.18 4.12 1.05
N GLY A 62 -1.90 2.91 0.58
CA GLY A 62 -2.35 1.66 1.20
C GLY A 62 -1.59 1.30 2.49
N ARG A 63 -0.45 1.94 2.75
CA ARG A 63 0.38 1.77 3.95
C ARG A 63 -0.36 2.21 5.22
N ALA A 64 -0.10 1.51 6.33
CA ALA A 64 -0.49 1.90 7.68
C ALA A 64 0.29 3.14 8.17
N TRP A 65 -0.13 3.73 9.29
CA TRP A 65 0.53 4.90 9.86
C TRP A 65 1.99 4.63 10.24
N ASN A 66 2.28 3.48 10.84
CA ASN A 66 3.64 3.08 11.24
C ASN A 66 4.59 2.79 10.05
N GLU A 67 4.04 2.53 8.86
CA GLU A 67 4.77 2.29 7.62
C GLU A 67 5.16 3.59 6.88
N MET A 68 4.78 4.76 7.43
CA MET A 68 5.02 6.08 6.82
C MET A 68 6.31 6.77 7.30
N ASN A 69 7.06 6.16 8.21
CA ASN A 69 8.19 6.84 8.85
C ASN A 69 9.26 7.31 7.84
N ASP A 70 9.54 6.52 6.81
CA ASP A 70 10.45 6.88 5.72
C ASP A 70 9.99 8.15 4.98
N VAL A 71 8.69 8.27 4.72
CA VAL A 71 8.08 9.46 4.10
C VAL A 71 8.11 10.64 5.07
N ILE A 72 7.73 10.44 6.33
CA ILE A 72 7.65 11.49 7.35
C ILE A 72 9.03 12.10 7.63
N GLU A 73 10.06 11.27 7.75
CA GLU A 73 11.43 11.72 8.01
C GLU A 73 11.99 12.55 6.85
N LYS A 74 11.70 12.17 5.61
CA LYS A 74 12.15 12.88 4.40
C LYS A 74 11.33 14.13 4.10
N LEU A 75 10.05 14.12 4.44
CA LEU A 75 9.09 15.18 4.15
C LEU A 75 8.43 15.70 5.44
N PRO A 76 9.20 16.22 6.41
CA PRO A 76 8.66 16.68 7.69
C PRO A 76 7.70 17.88 7.54
N CYS A 77 7.74 18.53 6.37
CA CYS A 77 6.86 19.62 6.01
C CYS A 77 5.41 19.18 5.74
N LEU A 78 5.15 17.88 5.51
CA LEU A 78 3.80 17.38 5.28
C LEU A 78 3.05 17.20 6.60
N ARG A 79 1.74 17.49 6.58
CA ARG A 79 0.88 17.43 7.77
C ARG A 79 -0.14 16.31 7.71
N TYR A 80 -0.74 16.08 6.54
CA TYR A 80 -1.87 15.15 6.38
C TYR A 80 -1.45 13.88 5.64
N PHE A 81 -1.82 12.74 6.22
CA PHE A 81 -1.52 11.41 5.69
C PHE A 81 -2.81 10.59 5.67
N MET A 82 -3.21 10.14 4.49
CA MET A 82 -4.32 9.20 4.27
C MET A 82 -3.70 7.81 4.15
N CYS A 83 -3.85 7.01 5.20
CA CYS A 83 -3.34 5.65 5.33
C CYS A 83 -4.43 4.64 4.97
N THR A 84 -4.02 3.37 4.82
CA THR A 84 -4.93 2.22 4.66
C THR A 84 -6.02 2.43 3.60
N ASN A 85 -5.63 2.97 2.43
CA ASN A 85 -6.53 3.33 1.32
C ASN A 85 -7.63 4.31 1.73
N GLY A 86 -7.35 5.22 2.66
CA GLY A 86 -8.31 6.23 3.12
C GLY A 86 -9.14 5.81 4.32
N ALA A 87 -8.92 4.62 4.88
CA ALA A 87 -9.62 4.19 6.09
C ALA A 87 -9.18 4.97 7.33
N TYR A 88 -7.96 5.51 7.30
CA TYR A 88 -7.39 6.28 8.39
C TYR A 88 -6.72 7.55 7.88
N VAL A 89 -7.16 8.73 8.35
CA VAL A 89 -6.58 10.03 7.97
C VAL A 89 -5.99 10.69 9.21
N MET A 90 -4.66 10.83 9.22
CA MET A 90 -3.91 11.42 10.32
C MET A 90 -3.57 12.89 10.04
N ASP A 91 -3.84 13.74 11.03
CA ASP A 91 -3.21 15.05 11.16
C ASP A 91 -1.98 14.90 12.06
N LYS A 92 -0.79 14.82 11.44
CA LYS A 92 0.49 14.58 12.14
C LYS A 92 0.79 15.67 13.17
N ASP A 93 0.49 16.92 12.85
CA ASP A 93 0.92 18.05 13.67
C ASP A 93 0.05 18.20 14.92
N GLU A 94 -1.24 17.85 14.82
CA GLU A 94 -2.16 17.81 15.96
C GLU A 94 -2.25 16.43 16.64
N ASN A 95 -1.54 15.43 16.10
CA ASN A 95 -1.55 14.04 16.54
C ASN A 95 -2.98 13.50 16.75
N ARG A 96 -3.85 13.70 15.76
CA ARG A 96 -5.24 13.22 15.82
C ARG A 96 -5.70 12.64 14.49
N SER A 97 -6.57 11.65 14.58
CA SER A 97 -7.32 11.17 13.43
C SER A 97 -8.43 12.16 13.06
N LEU A 98 -8.50 12.51 11.78
CA LEU A 98 -9.62 13.28 11.20
C LEU A 98 -10.77 12.37 10.77
N PHE A 99 -10.43 11.17 10.33
CA PHE A 99 -11.35 10.15 9.86
C PHE A 99 -10.75 8.77 10.12
N HIS A 100 -11.57 7.88 10.65
CA HIS A 100 -11.19 6.51 10.96
C HIS A 100 -12.41 5.62 10.74
N VAL A 101 -12.28 4.63 9.86
CA VAL A 101 -13.26 3.58 9.64
C VAL A 101 -12.61 2.24 9.79
N ASN A 102 -13.32 1.34 10.44
CA ASN A 102 -12.87 0.00 10.72
C ASN A 102 -14.03 -0.99 10.68
N PHE A 103 -13.72 -2.23 10.34
CA PHE A 103 -14.68 -3.30 10.36
C PHE A 103 -15.29 -3.45 11.76
N ASP A 104 -16.60 -3.75 11.82
CA ASP A 104 -17.14 -4.31 13.05
C ASP A 104 -16.44 -5.64 13.34
N LYS A 105 -16.21 -5.89 14.64
CA LYS A 105 -15.40 -7.01 15.11
C LYS A 105 -15.98 -8.35 14.70
N GLU A 106 -17.31 -8.53 14.77
CA GLU A 106 -17.93 -9.79 14.38
C GLU A 106 -17.75 -10.03 12.87
N GLN A 107 -17.91 -8.97 12.08
CA GLN A 107 -17.76 -9.07 10.64
C GLN A 107 -16.31 -9.32 10.22
N ALA A 108 -15.34 -8.69 10.89
CA ALA A 108 -13.91 -8.93 10.68
C ALA A 108 -13.54 -10.38 11.03
N LEU A 109 -13.98 -10.89 12.18
CA LEU A 109 -13.72 -12.27 12.60
C LEU A 109 -14.34 -13.28 11.65
N HIS A 110 -15.53 -12.99 11.12
CA HIS A 110 -16.17 -13.82 10.11
C HIS A 110 -15.35 -13.90 8.82
N LEU A 111 -14.90 -12.75 8.29
CA LEU A 111 -14.06 -12.70 7.11
C LEU A 111 -12.71 -13.40 7.34
N LEU A 112 -12.05 -13.15 8.47
CA LEU A 112 -10.80 -13.80 8.84
C LEU A 112 -10.96 -15.32 8.91
N ARG A 113 -12.03 -15.84 9.55
CA ARG A 113 -12.32 -17.27 9.61
C ARG A 113 -12.39 -17.87 8.21
N LYS A 114 -13.06 -17.19 7.27
CA LYS A 114 -13.13 -17.64 5.88
C LYS A 114 -11.76 -17.60 5.21
N LEU A 115 -11.05 -16.48 5.28
CA LEU A 115 -9.76 -16.29 4.60
C LEU A 115 -8.70 -17.31 5.05
N LEU A 116 -8.69 -17.64 6.34
CA LEU A 116 -7.77 -18.62 6.90
C LEU A 116 -8.00 -20.05 6.36
N THR A 117 -9.20 -20.39 5.88
CA THR A 117 -9.47 -21.72 5.30
C THR A 117 -8.74 -21.96 3.98
N TYR A 118 -8.29 -20.90 3.29
CA TYR A 118 -7.56 -21.03 2.03
C TYR A 118 -6.09 -21.40 2.20
N GLY A 119 -5.58 -21.39 3.44
CA GLY A 119 -4.16 -21.67 3.70
C GLY A 119 -3.24 -20.62 3.09
N VAL A 120 -3.66 -19.35 3.14
CA VAL A 120 -2.90 -18.18 2.70
C VAL A 120 -2.36 -17.42 3.91
N TYR A 121 -1.36 -16.57 3.67
CA TYR A 121 -0.92 -15.62 4.68
C TYR A 121 -1.92 -14.47 4.80
N VAL A 122 -2.28 -14.11 6.03
CA VAL A 122 -3.31 -13.09 6.33
C VAL A 122 -2.74 -12.04 7.28
N GLU A 123 -3.03 -10.78 7.01
CA GLU A 123 -2.71 -9.62 7.83
C GLU A 123 -3.98 -8.85 8.22
N ALA A 124 -4.02 -8.31 9.43
CA ALA A 124 -5.02 -7.36 9.89
C ALA A 124 -4.33 -6.06 10.31
N TYR A 125 -4.81 -4.93 9.80
CA TYR A 125 -4.31 -3.59 10.07
C TYR A 125 -5.17 -2.99 11.16
N VAL A 126 -4.56 -2.58 12.28
CA VAL A 126 -5.25 -1.94 13.40
C VAL A 126 -4.41 -0.75 13.82
N LYS A 127 -4.87 0.47 13.49
CA LYS A 127 -4.20 1.74 13.77
C LYS A 127 -2.75 1.78 13.28
N ASP A 128 -1.82 1.66 14.21
CA ASP A 128 -0.37 1.74 14.03
C ASP A 128 0.30 0.35 14.08
N GLN A 129 -0.47 -0.73 14.04
CA GLN A 129 0.04 -2.09 14.09
C GLN A 129 -0.55 -2.95 12.96
N ILE A 130 0.27 -3.86 12.46
CA ILE A 130 -0.12 -4.85 11.45
C ILE A 130 0.17 -6.22 12.03
N PHE A 131 -0.88 -7.03 12.17
CA PHE A 131 -0.79 -8.37 12.72
C PHE A 131 -0.88 -9.40 11.62
N GLY A 132 0.20 -10.17 11.44
CA GLY A 132 0.31 -11.19 10.41
C GLY A 132 0.22 -12.60 10.99
N MET A 133 -0.33 -13.52 10.22
CA MET A 133 -0.30 -14.95 10.54
C MET A 133 -0.07 -15.79 9.29
N TYR A 134 0.89 -16.71 9.39
CA TYR A 134 1.10 -17.72 8.36
C TYR A 134 0.12 -18.89 8.53
N PRO A 135 -0.25 -19.56 7.43
CA PRO A 135 -1.14 -20.70 7.49
C PRO A 135 -0.44 -21.90 8.19
N PRO A 136 -1.13 -22.62 9.09
CA PRO A 136 -0.54 -23.75 9.80
C PRO A 136 -0.04 -24.88 8.89
N SER A 137 -0.74 -25.09 7.76
CA SER A 137 -0.50 -26.18 6.81
C SER A 137 0.83 -26.10 6.05
N ARG A 138 1.50 -24.93 6.05
CA ARG A 138 2.78 -24.72 5.35
C ARG A 138 3.96 -24.55 6.31
N CYS A 139 3.90 -25.17 7.48
CA CYS A 139 4.96 -25.21 8.50
C CYS A 139 5.00 -24.02 9.45
N ILE A 140 3.95 -23.83 10.23
CA ILE A 140 4.08 -23.30 11.60
C ILE A 140 3.11 -24.10 12.49
N THR A 141 3.64 -24.94 13.39
CA THR A 141 2.82 -25.41 14.51
C THR A 141 2.81 -24.33 15.61
N PRO A 142 1.72 -24.19 16.39
CA PRO A 142 1.66 -23.26 17.52
C PRO A 142 2.85 -23.40 18.48
N GLU A 143 3.42 -24.61 18.60
CA GLU A 143 4.62 -24.87 19.42
C GLU A 143 5.85 -24.13 18.90
N ARG A 144 6.02 -23.97 17.58
CA ARG A 144 7.19 -23.28 16.99
C ARG A 144 7.09 -21.76 17.07
N LEU A 145 5.89 -21.17 17.02
CA LEU A 145 5.73 -19.72 17.25
C LEU A 145 5.95 -19.33 18.71
N GLY A 146 5.44 -20.13 19.66
CA GLY A 146 5.64 -19.88 21.09
C GLY A 146 7.12 -19.84 21.46
N VAL A 147 7.92 -20.71 20.83
CA VAL A 147 9.39 -20.73 20.96
C VAL A 147 10.01 -19.48 20.32
N CYS A 148 9.63 -19.10 19.09
CA CYS A 148 10.17 -17.91 18.41
C CYS A 148 9.81 -16.58 19.11
N ALA A 149 8.69 -16.51 19.84
CA ALA A 149 8.34 -15.36 20.67
C ALA A 149 9.14 -15.35 21.99
N SER A 150 9.36 -16.52 22.61
CA SER A 150 10.19 -16.64 23.81
C SER A 150 11.68 -16.40 23.56
N GLU A 151 12.21 -16.74 22.38
CA GLU A 151 13.60 -16.47 22.01
C GLU A 151 13.89 -14.98 21.76
N ARG A 152 12.87 -14.17 21.47
CA ARG A 152 13.00 -12.70 21.40
C ARG A 152 13.10 -12.05 22.79
N ASN A 153 12.60 -12.73 23.83
CA ASN A 153 12.59 -12.29 25.22
C ASN A 153 13.50 -13.21 26.04
N GLY A 154 14.82 -13.13 25.83
CA GLY A 154 15.76 -14.01 26.52
C GLY A 154 15.67 -13.92 28.05
N GLU A 155 15.20 -14.99 28.68
CA GLU A 155 15.61 -15.39 30.03
C GLU A 155 15.88 -16.90 30.08
N ASP A 156 17.07 -17.23 30.59
CA ASP A 156 17.54 -18.57 30.91
C ASP A 156 16.50 -19.41 31.65
N LYS A 157 16.16 -20.60 31.13
CA LYS A 157 15.85 -21.76 31.99
C LYS A 157 16.15 -23.09 31.29
N LYS A 158 17.08 -23.81 31.93
CA LYS A 158 17.54 -25.15 31.61
C LYS A 158 16.40 -26.20 31.57
N THR A 159 16.58 -27.15 30.66
CA THR A 159 16.16 -28.57 30.69
C THR A 159 14.67 -28.91 30.72
N LEU A 160 14.21 -29.66 29.71
CA LEU A 160 13.84 -31.07 29.90
C LEU A 160 13.96 -31.87 28.60
N HIS A 161 14.42 -33.12 28.75
CA HIS A 161 14.68 -34.14 27.72
C HIS A 161 13.41 -34.81 27.14
N GLY A 162 13.55 -35.39 25.94
CA GLY A 162 12.67 -36.43 25.38
C GLY A 162 12.73 -36.46 23.84
N ILE A 163 13.80 -37.00 23.23
CA ILE A 163 13.83 -38.31 22.55
C ILE A 163 12.66 -38.52 21.56
N MET A 164 12.95 -38.50 20.25
CA MET A 164 12.96 -39.71 19.41
C MET A 164 13.58 -39.41 18.04
N ASP A 165 14.57 -40.24 17.71
CA ASP A 165 15.28 -40.33 16.45
C ASP A 165 14.37 -40.63 15.25
N ASN A 166 14.77 -40.17 14.07
CA ASN A 166 14.85 -41.05 12.91
C ASN A 166 15.93 -40.59 11.91
N HIS A 167 16.79 -41.56 11.58
CA HIS A 167 17.99 -41.48 10.76
C HIS A 167 17.73 -41.16 9.26
N LEU A 168 18.47 -40.17 8.72
CA LEU A 168 19.45 -40.18 7.60
C LEU A 168 19.23 -41.07 6.33
N PRO A 169 19.76 -40.73 5.12
CA PRO A 169 21.05 -40.05 4.95
C PRO A 169 21.21 -38.97 3.86
N ASN A 170 22.24 -38.15 4.11
CA ASN A 170 23.07 -37.38 3.18
C ASN A 170 23.23 -37.99 1.77
N THR A 171 23.06 -37.14 0.75
CA THR A 171 23.88 -37.19 -0.47
C THR A 171 24.38 -35.79 -0.81
N LYS A 172 25.70 -35.61 -0.68
CA LYS A 172 26.45 -34.53 -1.31
C LYS A 172 26.31 -34.67 -2.82
N ASN A 173 26.00 -33.60 -3.54
CA ASN A 173 26.50 -33.42 -4.90
C ASN A 173 26.70 -31.95 -5.23
N GLN A 174 27.84 -31.68 -5.85
CA GLN A 174 28.38 -30.39 -6.23
C GLN A 174 27.74 -29.86 -7.53
N ILE A 175 27.41 -28.57 -7.52
CA ILE A 175 27.63 -27.52 -8.54
C ILE A 175 27.68 -27.93 -10.02
N SER A 176 26.78 -27.40 -10.85
CA SER A 176 27.07 -26.52 -12.02
C SER A 176 25.85 -26.37 -12.94
N GLY A 177 25.63 -25.17 -13.49
CA GLY A 177 24.70 -24.95 -14.60
C GLY A 177 23.91 -23.65 -14.53
N ILE A 178 24.56 -22.54 -14.86
CA ILE A 178 23.91 -21.28 -15.21
C ILE A 178 23.18 -21.47 -16.55
N GLY A 179 21.88 -21.21 -16.57
CA GLY A 179 21.03 -21.24 -17.76
C GLY A 179 20.03 -20.09 -17.73
N ASP A 180 20.51 -18.92 -18.13
CA ASP A 180 19.78 -17.65 -18.24
C ASP A 180 18.63 -17.82 -19.27
N THR A 181 17.41 -18.12 -18.80
CA THR A 181 16.20 -18.17 -19.63
C THR A 181 15.32 -16.97 -19.28
N ARG A 182 15.58 -15.86 -19.99
CA ARG A 182 14.80 -14.62 -19.91
C ARG A 182 13.43 -14.83 -20.55
N LEU A 183 12.37 -14.75 -19.75
CA LEU A 183 11.00 -14.56 -20.24
C LEU A 183 10.76 -13.05 -20.48
N PRO A 184 10.27 -12.63 -21.66
CA PRO A 184 9.95 -11.24 -21.92
C PRO A 184 8.60 -10.87 -21.29
N GLY A 185 8.60 -9.90 -20.38
CA GLY A 185 7.36 -9.36 -19.78
C GLY A 185 7.43 -8.94 -18.31
N ALA A 186 8.58 -9.10 -17.63
CA ALA A 186 8.71 -8.65 -16.24
C ALA A 186 8.80 -7.12 -16.17
N THR A 187 7.74 -6.47 -15.69
CA THR A 187 7.83 -5.13 -15.10
C THR A 187 8.66 -5.29 -13.82
N TYR A 188 9.86 -4.72 -13.84
CA TYR A 188 10.83 -4.87 -12.76
C TYR A 188 10.45 -3.97 -11.58
N ASP A 189 9.59 -4.47 -10.70
CA ASP A 189 9.42 -3.84 -9.39
C ASP A 189 10.63 -4.21 -8.53
N HIS A 190 11.70 -3.42 -8.60
CA HIS A 190 12.79 -3.55 -7.64
C HIS A 190 12.30 -2.98 -6.30
N TYR A 191 12.59 -3.69 -5.21
CA TYR A 191 12.52 -3.12 -3.87
C TYR A 191 13.89 -3.44 -3.31
N ALA A 192 14.78 -2.48 -3.43
CA ALA A 192 16.03 -2.53 -2.70
C ALA A 192 15.76 -1.77 -1.39
N LEU A 193 15.63 -2.48 -0.28
CA LEU A 193 16.19 -1.91 0.94
C LEU A 193 17.69 -1.78 0.66
N ALA A 194 18.27 -0.61 0.89
CA ALA A 194 19.71 -0.44 0.81
C ALA A 194 20.38 -1.61 1.53
N GLU A 195 21.20 -2.38 0.81
CA GLU A 195 22.09 -3.37 1.40
C GLU A 195 22.97 -2.63 2.40
N GLY A 196 22.58 -2.61 3.67
CA GLY A 196 23.24 -1.76 4.66
C GLY A 196 22.55 -1.55 6.01
N ASN A 197 21.29 -1.94 6.20
CA ASN A 197 20.72 -1.95 7.56
C ASN A 197 20.97 -3.29 8.23
N GLU A 198 21.99 -3.35 9.09
CA GLU A 198 22.26 -4.43 10.05
C GLU A 198 21.09 -4.73 11.02
N ALA A 199 19.96 -4.03 10.90
CA ALA A 199 18.77 -4.13 11.74
C ALA A 199 17.81 -5.30 11.40
N ALA A 200 18.06 -6.09 10.36
CA ALA A 200 17.23 -7.26 10.00
C ALA A 200 17.88 -8.61 10.37
N LYS A 201 18.73 -8.67 11.40
CA LYS A 201 19.14 -9.95 12.01
C LYS A 201 18.11 -10.42 13.04
N VAL A 202 16.84 -10.51 12.64
CA VAL A 202 15.88 -11.36 13.37
C VAL A 202 16.29 -12.79 13.06
N LYS A 203 16.63 -13.59 14.08
CA LYS A 203 16.80 -15.05 13.93
C LYS A 203 15.44 -15.64 13.59
N MET A 204 15.07 -15.60 12.31
CA MET A 204 13.91 -16.30 11.80
C MET A 204 14.22 -17.80 11.74
N SER A 205 13.23 -18.62 12.08
CA SER A 205 13.30 -20.05 11.86
C SER A 205 13.34 -20.39 10.36
N GLU A 206 13.88 -21.56 10.02
CA GLU A 206 13.89 -22.06 8.64
C GLU A 206 12.47 -22.12 8.03
N CYS A 207 11.48 -22.46 8.86
CA CYS A 207 10.04 -22.36 8.55
C CYS A 207 9.62 -20.96 8.09
N GLU A 208 9.89 -19.94 8.90
CA GLU A 208 9.46 -18.58 8.60
C GLU A 208 10.15 -18.06 7.34
N ILE A 209 11.40 -18.47 7.10
CA ILE A 209 12.13 -18.16 5.87
C ILE A 209 11.41 -18.80 4.67
N GLU A 210 11.13 -20.11 4.72
CA GLU A 210 10.44 -20.82 3.62
C GLU A 210 9.07 -20.21 3.31
N GLN A 211 8.27 -19.93 4.34
CA GLN A 211 6.95 -19.33 4.15
C GLN A 211 7.03 -17.90 3.63
N SER A 212 7.96 -17.10 4.14
CA SER A 212 8.20 -15.74 3.61
C SER A 212 8.65 -15.77 2.15
N ASN A 213 9.40 -16.80 1.74
CA ASN A 213 9.81 -17.01 0.36
C ASN A 213 8.64 -17.38 -0.54
N PHE A 214 7.69 -18.16 -0.01
CA PHE A 214 6.51 -18.60 -0.74
C PHE A 214 5.50 -17.48 -0.96
N PHE A 215 5.17 -16.72 0.09
CA PHE A 215 4.10 -15.71 0.03
C PHE A 215 4.58 -14.34 -0.44
N PHE A 216 5.83 -13.98 -0.15
CA PHE A 216 6.33 -12.64 -0.42
C PHE A 216 7.37 -12.67 -1.52
N ARG A 217 7.21 -11.74 -2.45
CA ARG A 217 8.22 -11.47 -3.46
C ARG A 217 9.51 -10.99 -2.78
N PRO A 218 10.70 -11.30 -3.34
CA PRO A 218 11.99 -10.99 -2.69
C PRO A 218 12.15 -9.52 -2.32
N ASN A 219 11.51 -8.67 -3.08
CA ASN A 219 11.55 -7.23 -3.03
C ASN A 219 10.72 -6.68 -1.83
N ILE A 220 9.44 -7.03 -1.69
CA ILE A 220 8.58 -6.60 -0.56
C ILE A 220 8.92 -7.30 0.76
N ARG A 221 9.53 -8.49 0.69
CA ARG A 221 9.70 -9.37 1.84
C ARG A 221 10.35 -8.70 3.04
N PRO A 222 11.53 -8.04 2.93
CA PRO A 222 12.14 -7.48 4.12
C PRO A 222 11.37 -6.27 4.68
N PHE A 223 10.60 -5.56 3.86
CA PHE A 223 9.68 -4.52 4.35
C PHE A 223 8.53 -5.13 5.18
N ILE A 224 7.90 -6.21 4.70
CA ILE A 224 6.87 -6.95 5.44
C ILE A 224 7.44 -7.47 6.76
N LEU A 225 8.59 -8.15 6.73
CA LEU A 225 9.19 -8.72 7.93
C LEU A 225 9.60 -7.67 8.97
N ALA A 226 9.90 -6.44 8.55
CA ALA A 226 10.28 -5.34 9.45
C ALA A 226 9.09 -4.66 10.14
N THR A 227 7.89 -4.75 9.58
CA THR A 227 6.73 -3.92 9.98
C THR A 227 5.56 -4.74 10.55
N ARG A 228 5.56 -6.06 10.33
CA ARG A 228 4.49 -6.95 10.82
C ARG A 228 4.82 -7.55 12.18
N THR A 229 3.83 -7.55 13.06
CA THR A 229 3.85 -8.35 14.29
C THR A 229 3.22 -9.70 14.00
N MET A 230 4.03 -10.75 14.03
CA MET A 230 3.56 -12.12 13.81
C MET A 230 2.83 -12.66 15.04
N VAL A 231 1.60 -13.13 14.86
CA VAL A 231 0.77 -13.71 15.92
C VAL A 231 0.48 -15.19 15.65
N CYS A 232 0.27 -15.96 16.72
CA CYS A 232 0.04 -17.39 16.62
C CYS A 232 -1.38 -17.75 16.19
N ASP A 233 -2.33 -16.93 16.63
CA ASP A 233 -3.75 -17.07 16.35
C ASP A 233 -4.30 -15.67 16.12
N LEU A 234 -4.43 -15.30 14.85
CA LEU A 234 -4.94 -14.00 14.44
C LEU A 234 -6.40 -13.81 14.87
N LEU A 235 -7.21 -14.87 14.93
CA LEU A 235 -8.60 -14.77 15.36
C LEU A 235 -8.69 -14.45 16.84
N ALA A 236 -7.99 -15.22 17.68
CA ALA A 236 -7.95 -14.97 19.12
C ALA A 236 -7.35 -13.60 19.44
N HIS A 237 -6.34 -13.17 18.67
CA HIS A 237 -5.76 -11.85 18.84
C HIS A 237 -6.75 -10.73 18.50
N MET A 238 -7.44 -10.81 17.35
CA MET A 238 -8.49 -9.85 16.99
C MET A 238 -9.66 -9.88 17.98
N GLU A 239 -10.00 -11.04 18.53
CA GLU A 239 -10.99 -11.18 19.61
C GLU A 239 -10.57 -10.47 20.91
N SER A 240 -9.28 -10.25 21.14
CA SER A 240 -8.79 -9.53 22.33
C SER A 240 -8.77 -8.01 22.19
N LEU A 241 -8.82 -7.48 20.96
CA LEU A 241 -8.78 -6.04 20.70
C LEU A 241 -10.16 -5.39 20.87
N ASP A 242 -10.17 -4.11 21.23
CA ASP A 242 -11.42 -3.36 21.45
C ASP A 242 -12.13 -3.00 20.14
N GLU A 243 -11.39 -2.92 19.03
CA GLU A 243 -11.87 -2.49 17.73
C GLU A 243 -11.46 -3.48 16.64
N GLY A 244 -12.27 -3.58 15.59
CA GLY A 244 -11.88 -4.36 14.40
C GLY A 244 -10.83 -3.64 13.55
N PRO A 245 -10.22 -4.35 12.59
CA PRO A 245 -9.20 -3.79 11.72
C PRO A 245 -9.75 -2.76 10.72
N GLU A 246 -8.92 -1.81 10.28
CA GLU A 246 -9.26 -0.92 9.15
C GLU A 246 -9.18 -1.65 7.81
N LYS A 247 -8.28 -2.64 7.73
CA LYS A 247 -7.99 -3.39 6.51
C LYS A 247 -7.59 -4.82 6.85
N ILE A 248 -8.06 -5.78 6.07
CA ILE A 248 -7.55 -7.14 6.07
C ILE A 248 -6.85 -7.37 4.73
N GLN A 249 -5.66 -7.93 4.74
CA GLN A 249 -4.88 -8.19 3.54
C GLN A 249 -4.48 -9.65 3.49
N ILE A 250 -4.48 -10.25 2.31
CA ILE A 250 -3.94 -11.59 2.11
C ILE A 250 -2.86 -11.59 1.05
N PHE A 251 -1.92 -12.51 1.19
CA PHE A 251 -0.98 -12.87 0.15
C PHE A 251 -1.31 -14.30 -0.31
N TYR A 252 -1.78 -14.42 -1.54
CA TYR A 252 -2.38 -15.66 -2.06
C TYR A 252 -1.36 -16.65 -2.64
N GLY A 253 -0.11 -16.23 -2.85
CA GLY A 253 0.98 -17.06 -3.37
C GLY A 253 0.92 -17.28 -4.90
N ASP A 254 -0.17 -17.83 -5.41
CA ASP A 254 -0.34 -18.14 -6.84
C ASP A 254 -1.68 -17.72 -7.45
N GLU A 255 -1.71 -17.52 -8.77
CA GLU A 255 -2.89 -17.03 -9.48
C GLU A 255 -4.11 -17.98 -9.43
N PRO A 256 -3.95 -19.33 -9.51
CA PRO A 256 -5.06 -20.25 -9.29
C PRO A 256 -5.73 -20.07 -7.92
N MET A 257 -4.95 -19.86 -6.85
CA MET A 257 -5.47 -19.57 -5.53
C MET A 257 -6.28 -18.27 -5.52
N ARG A 258 -5.77 -17.20 -6.16
CA ARG A 258 -6.50 -15.93 -6.30
C ARG A 258 -7.87 -16.13 -6.95
N GLN A 259 -7.93 -16.84 -8.07
CA GLN A 259 -9.18 -17.08 -8.79
C GLN A 259 -10.19 -17.83 -7.93
N ARG A 260 -9.74 -18.86 -7.23
CA ARG A 260 -10.58 -19.62 -6.29
C ARG A 260 -11.14 -18.73 -5.18
N ILE A 261 -10.28 -17.95 -4.53
CA ILE A 261 -10.70 -17.04 -3.45
C ILE A 261 -11.73 -16.04 -3.95
N LEU A 262 -11.47 -15.39 -5.08
CA LEU A 262 -12.39 -14.39 -5.64
C LEU A 262 -13.71 -15.00 -6.10
N GLN A 263 -13.71 -16.23 -6.63
CA GLN A 263 -14.93 -16.94 -7.00
C GLN A 263 -15.75 -17.29 -5.75
N ASP A 264 -15.15 -17.96 -4.77
CA ASP A 264 -15.81 -18.39 -3.54
C ASP A 264 -16.38 -17.17 -2.76
N LEU A 265 -15.61 -16.07 -2.70
CA LEU A 265 -16.04 -14.83 -2.04
C LEU A 265 -17.11 -14.08 -2.82
N ARG A 266 -17.12 -14.16 -4.17
CA ARG A 266 -18.18 -13.55 -4.98
C ARG A 266 -19.53 -14.22 -4.72
N ASP A 267 -19.53 -15.54 -4.69
CA ASP A 267 -20.75 -16.34 -4.50
C ASP A 267 -21.34 -16.14 -3.10
N GLU A 268 -20.50 -15.86 -2.09
CA GLU A 268 -20.91 -15.74 -0.69
C GLU A 268 -21.20 -14.28 -0.25
N TYR A 269 -20.39 -13.30 -0.68
CA TYR A 269 -20.43 -11.92 -0.14
C TYR A 269 -20.64 -10.80 -1.17
N GLN A 270 -20.38 -11.05 -2.46
CA GLN A 270 -20.57 -10.03 -3.52
C GLN A 270 -21.78 -10.30 -4.41
N GLY A 271 -22.74 -11.12 -3.94
CA GLY A 271 -23.92 -11.62 -4.65
C GLY A 271 -24.21 -10.87 -5.95
N LEU A 272 -24.16 -11.60 -7.07
CA LEU A 272 -24.51 -11.07 -8.39
C LEU A 272 -25.77 -10.20 -8.26
N SER A 273 -25.70 -8.98 -8.79
CA SER A 273 -26.82 -8.04 -8.91
C SER A 273 -27.88 -8.55 -9.91
N HIS A 274 -28.32 -9.79 -9.75
CA HIS A 274 -29.22 -10.51 -10.63
C HIS A 274 -30.48 -11.03 -9.94
N ASP A 275 -30.53 -11.08 -8.61
CA ASP A 275 -31.74 -11.52 -7.88
C ASP A 275 -32.59 -10.36 -7.33
N GLY A 276 -32.13 -9.11 -7.47
CA GLY A 276 -32.86 -7.93 -7.00
C GLY A 276 -33.04 -7.87 -5.47
N THR A 277 -32.29 -8.66 -4.69
CA THR A 277 -32.45 -8.72 -3.22
C THR A 277 -31.65 -7.67 -2.46
N GLY A 278 -30.86 -6.84 -3.15
CA GLY A 278 -30.30 -5.61 -2.60
C GLY A 278 -29.39 -5.81 -1.37
N ARG A 279 -28.70 -6.96 -1.25
CA ARG A 279 -27.70 -7.13 -0.18
C ARG A 279 -26.55 -6.17 -0.43
N GLU A 280 -26.41 -5.20 0.47
CA GLU A 280 -25.28 -4.28 0.49
C GLU A 280 -23.98 -5.09 0.66
N ARG A 281 -22.96 -4.77 -0.15
CA ARG A 281 -21.68 -5.47 -0.07
C ARG A 281 -21.06 -5.19 1.30
N PHE A 282 -20.54 -6.24 1.95
CA PHE A 282 -19.94 -6.12 3.27
C PHE A 282 -18.49 -5.57 3.21
N TYR A 283 -17.78 -5.75 2.08
CA TYR A 283 -16.44 -5.20 1.86
C TYR A 283 -16.20 -4.94 0.37
N ASP A 284 -15.24 -4.08 0.08
CA ASP A 284 -14.63 -3.92 -1.24
C ASP A 284 -13.27 -4.63 -1.28
N VAL A 285 -12.90 -5.12 -2.47
CA VAL A 285 -11.61 -5.76 -2.73
C VAL A 285 -10.78 -4.84 -3.60
N LEU A 286 -9.64 -4.38 -3.09
CA LEU A 286 -8.67 -3.56 -3.77
C LEU A 286 -7.42 -4.39 -4.11
N LEU A 287 -6.73 -3.98 -5.17
CA LEU A 287 -5.42 -4.51 -5.55
C LEU A 287 -4.41 -3.36 -5.54
N SER A 288 -3.35 -3.48 -4.76
CA SER A 288 -2.24 -2.52 -4.77
C SER A 288 -1.01 -3.06 -5.48
N SER A 289 -0.77 -4.37 -5.38
CA SER A 289 0.36 -5.02 -6.05
C SER A 289 -0.02 -6.44 -6.48
N GLU A 290 0.72 -6.98 -7.45
CA GLU A 290 0.51 -8.36 -7.86
C GLU A 290 0.94 -9.32 -6.73
N GLY A 291 0.05 -10.23 -6.34
CA GLY A 291 0.28 -11.16 -5.23
C GLY A 291 -0.52 -10.87 -3.96
N ASN A 292 -1.24 -9.74 -3.90
CA ASN A 292 -2.07 -9.38 -2.75
C ASN A 292 -3.55 -9.12 -3.11
N LEU A 293 -4.42 -9.28 -2.12
CA LEU A 293 -5.79 -8.76 -2.13
C LEU A 293 -6.04 -8.01 -0.82
N GLU A 294 -6.61 -6.82 -0.93
CA GLU A 294 -6.91 -5.95 0.20
C GLU A 294 -8.43 -5.84 0.38
N PHE A 295 -8.91 -6.19 1.56
CA PHE A 295 -10.30 -6.11 1.98
C PHE A 295 -10.49 -4.88 2.86
N VAL A 296 -11.34 -3.97 2.42
CA VAL A 296 -11.67 -2.72 3.12
C VAL A 296 -13.18 -2.57 3.24
N LEU A 297 -13.63 -1.73 4.16
CA LEU A 297 -15.05 -1.39 4.22
C LEU A 297 -15.53 -0.75 2.91
N PRO A 298 -16.79 -0.98 2.50
CA PRO A 298 -17.34 -0.39 1.28
C PRO A 298 -17.15 1.12 1.28
N HIS A 299 -16.86 1.67 0.10
CA HIS A 299 -16.61 3.11 -0.08
C HIS A 299 -15.35 3.65 0.63
N THR A 300 -14.50 2.79 1.20
CA THR A 300 -13.22 3.21 1.79
C THR A 300 -12.15 3.23 0.71
N THR A 301 -11.91 4.40 0.13
CA THR A 301 -10.96 4.58 -0.98
C THR A 301 -10.08 5.81 -0.79
N LYS A 302 -8.94 5.86 -1.50
CA LYS A 302 -8.10 7.08 -1.55
C LYS A 302 -8.91 8.28 -2.02
N GLY A 303 -9.78 8.10 -3.02
CA GLY A 303 -10.62 9.17 -3.56
C GLY A 303 -11.59 9.76 -2.54
N THR A 304 -12.28 8.92 -1.75
CA THR A 304 -13.18 9.39 -0.70
C THR A 304 -12.44 10.12 0.42
N ALA A 305 -11.21 9.70 0.75
CA ALA A 305 -10.37 10.40 1.72
C ALA A 305 -9.88 11.77 1.19
N VAL A 306 -9.43 11.82 -0.07
CA VAL A 306 -9.05 13.08 -0.75
C VAL A 306 -10.26 14.02 -0.82
N GLU A 307 -11.44 13.52 -1.15
CA GLU A 307 -12.68 14.28 -1.17
C GLU A 307 -13.03 14.84 0.22
N ALA A 308 -12.93 14.04 1.27
CA ALA A 308 -13.19 14.47 2.64
C ALA A 308 -12.25 15.61 3.07
N LEU A 309 -10.94 15.50 2.77
CA LEU A 309 -9.98 16.58 3.04
C LEU A 309 -10.24 17.83 2.20
N ALA A 310 -10.56 17.68 0.92
CA ALA A 310 -10.92 18.81 0.06
C ALA A 310 -12.14 19.56 0.60
N LYS A 311 -13.20 18.84 1.00
CA LYS A 311 -14.40 19.41 1.63
C LYS A 311 -14.08 20.10 2.95
N HIS A 312 -13.21 19.53 3.77
CA HIS A 312 -12.76 20.14 5.02
C HIS A 312 -12.12 21.52 4.82
N TRP A 313 -11.46 21.74 3.67
CA TRP A 313 -10.89 23.06 3.30
C TRP A 313 -11.80 23.90 2.38
N GLY A 314 -13.02 23.46 2.09
CA GLY A 314 -13.95 24.15 1.20
C GLY A 314 -13.46 24.24 -0.25
N LEU A 315 -12.70 23.24 -0.70
CA LEU A 315 -12.17 23.17 -2.06
C LEU A 315 -13.09 22.36 -2.98
N SER A 316 -13.26 22.82 -4.21
CA SER A 316 -13.93 22.07 -5.26
C SER A 316 -12.98 21.07 -5.94
N PRO A 317 -13.49 20.00 -6.59
CA PRO A 317 -12.62 19.03 -7.28
C PRO A 317 -11.67 19.65 -8.30
N ASP A 318 -12.09 20.72 -8.99
CA ASP A 318 -11.26 21.46 -9.97
C ASP A 318 -10.02 22.13 -9.35
N GLU A 319 -10.01 22.33 -8.02
CA GLU A 319 -8.87 22.89 -7.28
C GLU A 319 -7.94 21.79 -6.73
N VAL A 320 -8.23 20.52 -7.03
CA VAL A 320 -7.50 19.35 -6.55
C VAL A 320 -6.72 18.70 -7.68
N MET A 321 -5.47 18.37 -7.38
CA MET A 321 -4.60 17.52 -8.18
C MET A 321 -4.29 16.23 -7.41
N THR A 322 -4.30 15.09 -8.10
CA THR A 322 -3.90 13.80 -7.51
C THR A 322 -2.87 13.12 -8.40
N LEU A 323 -1.90 12.42 -7.81
CA LEU A 323 -0.89 11.64 -8.53
C LEU A 323 -0.95 10.18 -8.09
N GLY A 324 -0.98 9.24 -9.04
CA GLY A 324 -1.02 7.81 -8.74
C GLY A 324 -0.68 6.93 -9.96
N ASP A 325 -0.48 5.64 -9.73
CA ASP A 325 -0.04 4.69 -10.77
C ASP A 325 -0.77 3.34 -10.78
N SER A 326 -1.54 3.03 -9.74
CA SER A 326 -2.10 1.70 -9.50
C SER A 326 -3.63 1.70 -9.34
N GLU A 327 -4.24 0.52 -9.21
CA GLU A 327 -5.72 0.37 -9.21
C GLU A 327 -6.38 1.09 -8.02
N ASN A 328 -5.74 1.10 -6.85
CA ASN A 328 -6.29 1.80 -5.67
C ASN A 328 -6.26 3.34 -5.82
N ASP A 329 -5.57 3.88 -6.83
CA ASP A 329 -5.50 5.31 -7.15
C ASP A 329 -6.65 5.78 -8.05
N LEU A 330 -7.31 4.87 -8.78
CA LEU A 330 -8.37 5.20 -9.73
C LEU A 330 -9.45 6.11 -9.13
N SER A 331 -9.80 5.86 -7.86
CA SER A 331 -10.81 6.65 -7.14
C SER A 331 -10.42 8.12 -6.99
N MET A 332 -9.17 8.41 -6.60
CA MET A 332 -8.70 9.79 -6.45
C MET A 332 -8.38 10.46 -7.79
N LEU A 333 -7.85 9.70 -8.77
CA LEU A 333 -7.60 10.18 -10.13
C LEU A 333 -8.88 10.64 -10.83
N ARG A 334 -9.99 9.93 -10.62
CA ARG A 334 -11.30 10.31 -11.16
C ARG A 334 -11.96 11.45 -10.40
N PHE A 335 -11.70 11.56 -9.10
CA PHE A 335 -12.27 12.63 -8.27
C PHE A 335 -11.64 13.99 -8.61
N ALA A 336 -10.32 14.06 -8.70
CA ALA A 336 -9.61 15.32 -8.89
C ALA A 336 -9.83 15.91 -10.28
N GLY A 337 -10.04 17.23 -10.36
CA GLY A 337 -10.08 17.95 -11.62
C GLY A 337 -8.77 17.81 -12.40
N ALA A 338 -7.65 17.70 -11.67
CA ALA A 338 -6.34 17.34 -12.21
C ALA A 338 -5.84 15.98 -11.70
N GLY A 339 -6.50 14.89 -12.10
CA GLY A 339 -5.97 13.53 -11.94
C GLY A 339 -4.80 13.26 -12.88
N VAL A 340 -3.63 12.91 -12.32
CA VAL A 340 -2.37 12.68 -13.05
C VAL A 340 -1.91 11.23 -12.88
N ALA A 341 -1.85 10.49 -13.98
CA ALA A 341 -1.25 9.16 -14.00
C ALA A 341 0.28 9.26 -14.18
N MET A 342 1.03 8.43 -13.46
CA MET A 342 2.49 8.30 -13.63
C MET A 342 2.84 7.59 -14.94
N GLY A 343 4.05 7.82 -15.47
CA GLY A 343 4.49 7.21 -16.73
C GLY A 343 4.56 5.68 -16.69
N ASN A 344 4.83 5.10 -15.53
CA ASN A 344 4.87 3.65 -15.25
C ASN A 344 3.49 3.01 -15.05
N SER A 345 2.40 3.79 -15.09
CA SER A 345 1.05 3.27 -14.84
C SER A 345 0.56 2.33 -15.96
N LYS A 346 -0.34 1.42 -15.61
CA LYS A 346 -1.04 0.57 -16.59
C LYS A 346 -1.98 1.39 -17.49
N PRO A 347 -2.33 0.91 -18.70
CA PRO A 347 -3.18 1.66 -19.65
C PRO A 347 -4.53 2.11 -19.08
N ASN A 348 -5.18 1.28 -18.27
CA ASN A 348 -6.47 1.62 -17.65
C ASN A 348 -6.36 2.76 -16.62
N ILE A 349 -5.21 2.91 -15.96
CA ILE A 349 -4.95 4.01 -15.03
C ILE A 349 -4.74 5.31 -15.81
N LYS A 350 -3.96 5.26 -16.89
CA LYS A 350 -3.75 6.40 -17.80
C LYS A 350 -5.04 6.87 -18.45
N GLU A 351 -5.92 5.94 -18.85
CA GLU A 351 -7.24 6.25 -19.41
C GLU A 351 -8.18 6.92 -18.38
N ALA A 352 -8.06 6.57 -17.11
CA ALA A 352 -8.87 7.16 -16.05
C ALA A 352 -8.37 8.56 -15.61
N ALA A 353 -7.10 8.88 -15.84
CA ALA A 353 -6.51 10.16 -15.52
C ALA A 353 -6.74 11.19 -16.63
N ARG A 354 -6.74 12.49 -16.25
CA ARG A 354 -6.85 13.59 -17.21
C ARG A 354 -5.50 13.98 -17.81
N TYR A 355 -4.45 13.80 -17.03
CA TYR A 355 -3.09 14.15 -17.40
C TYR A 355 -2.16 12.96 -17.15
N GLU A 356 -1.04 12.95 -17.86
CA GLU A 356 0.03 11.98 -17.68
C GLU A 356 1.34 12.73 -17.40
N THR A 357 2.12 12.21 -16.45
CA THR A 357 3.48 12.68 -16.16
C THR A 357 4.51 11.61 -16.51
N THR A 358 5.80 11.91 -16.32
CA THR A 358 6.86 10.89 -16.46
C THR A 358 6.76 9.84 -15.36
N ASP A 359 7.53 8.75 -15.45
CA ASP A 359 7.50 7.72 -14.41
C ASP A 359 8.18 8.16 -13.10
N ASN A 360 8.04 7.32 -12.08
CA ASN A 360 8.60 7.50 -10.73
C ASN A 360 10.14 7.57 -10.67
N ASN A 361 10.86 7.09 -11.69
CA ASN A 361 12.32 7.17 -11.78
C ASN A 361 12.79 8.40 -12.58
N HIS A 362 11.89 9.04 -13.32
CA HIS A 362 12.18 10.18 -14.19
C HIS A 362 11.41 11.44 -13.79
N GLN A 363 11.44 11.79 -12.50
CA GLN A 363 10.96 13.07 -11.97
C GLN A 363 9.45 13.31 -12.15
N GLY A 364 8.64 12.24 -12.23
CA GLY A 364 7.19 12.34 -12.52
C GLY A 364 6.42 13.23 -11.55
N VAL A 365 6.66 13.08 -10.24
CA VAL A 365 6.00 13.90 -9.21
C VAL A 365 6.46 15.35 -9.29
N ALA A 366 7.76 15.60 -9.39
CA ALA A 366 8.31 16.95 -9.49
C ALA A 366 7.74 17.70 -10.71
N LYS A 367 7.70 17.04 -11.86
CA LYS A 367 7.14 17.60 -13.11
C LYS A 367 5.68 18.01 -12.96
N ALA A 368 4.85 17.16 -12.34
CA ALA A 368 3.44 17.44 -12.13
C ALA A 368 3.23 18.60 -11.12
N ILE A 369 3.97 18.62 -10.03
CA ILE A 369 3.90 19.69 -9.02
C ILE A 369 4.34 21.04 -9.60
N TYR A 370 5.48 21.10 -10.28
CA TYR A 370 5.93 22.35 -10.90
C TYR A 370 4.97 22.84 -11.99
N SER A 371 4.28 21.91 -12.67
CA SER A 371 3.20 22.27 -13.59
C SER A 371 2.04 22.96 -12.88
N ALA A 372 1.63 22.47 -11.70
CA ALA A 372 0.58 23.11 -10.88
C ALA A 372 0.98 24.54 -10.46
N ILE A 373 2.22 24.72 -10.00
CA ILE A 373 2.74 26.03 -9.59
C ILE A 373 2.78 27.01 -10.77
N ALA A 374 3.28 26.56 -11.92
CA ALA A 374 3.32 27.37 -13.14
C ALA A 374 1.92 27.74 -13.63
N TYR A 375 0.99 26.78 -13.64
CA TYR A 375 -0.40 26.99 -14.00
C TYR A 375 -1.08 28.05 -13.12
N ASN A 376 -0.93 27.94 -11.80
CA ASN A 376 -1.45 28.94 -10.85
C ASN A 376 -0.87 30.32 -11.09
N SER A 377 0.43 30.41 -11.37
CA SER A 377 1.11 31.66 -11.66
C SER A 377 0.57 32.33 -12.91
N GLU A 378 0.30 31.56 -13.98
CA GLU A 378 -0.30 32.07 -15.22
C GLU A 378 -1.77 32.50 -15.03
N LEU A 379 -2.57 31.76 -14.25
CA LEU A 379 -3.93 32.19 -13.93
C LEU A 379 -3.96 33.51 -13.15
N ASN A 380 -3.00 33.71 -12.24
CA ASN A 380 -2.91 34.94 -11.45
C ASN A 380 -2.45 36.14 -12.29
N LYS A 381 -1.68 35.94 -13.37
CA LYS A 381 -1.32 37.02 -14.32
C LYS A 381 -2.50 37.48 -15.18
N LYS A 382 -3.51 36.63 -15.35
CA LYS A 382 -4.71 36.91 -16.17
C LYS A 382 -5.85 37.59 -15.39
N LYS A 383 -5.77 37.61 -14.06
CA LYS A 383 -6.68 38.36 -13.18
C LYS A 383 -6.13 39.76 -12.96
#